data_AF-A0A1C2AV61-F1
#
_entry.id   AF-A0A1C2AV61-F1
#
_cell.length_a   1.000
_cell.length_b   1.000
_cell.length_c   1.000
_cell.angle_alpha   90.00
_cell.angle_beta   90.00
_cell.angle_gamma   90.00
#
_symmetry.space_group_name_H-M   'P 1'
#
loop_
_entity.id
_entity.type
_entity.pdbx_description
1 polymer ?
#
loop_
_entity_poly.entity_id
_entity_poly.type
_entity_poly.pdbx_seq_one_letter_code
_entity_poly.pdbx_strand_id
1 'polypeptide(L)'
;SNKLSSNKSSMLSVIKDVEERLKKKYDYFLILQVTCPFRNLLDINNSIKKIIKENSDNVISVTLMDDFHPARMYQMKSKKLISLDKKNNSKNRQMLPKIFHRNGIIYLFKTSNIKKYKNFYGKKISPYIIENERSINIDNYQDLIYARAISKKKITSFRKN
;
A
#
# COMPACT_ATOMS: atom_id res chain seq x y z
N SER A 1 -1.12 -9.37 24.47
CA SER A 1 -1.44 -8.70 23.19
C SER A 1 -0.79 -7.31 23.02
N ASN A 2 -0.38 -6.58 24.08
CA ASN A 2 0.12 -5.20 23.95
C ASN A 2 1.59 -5.01 23.50
N LYS A 3 2.40 -6.08 23.38
CA LYS A 3 3.87 -5.96 23.20
C LYS A 3 4.34 -5.63 21.77
N LEU A 4 3.47 -5.75 20.76
CA LEU A 4 3.82 -5.53 19.33
C LEU A 4 3.12 -4.32 18.70
N SER A 5 2.33 -3.58 19.47
CA SER A 5 1.55 -2.43 18.99
C SER A 5 2.34 -1.11 18.95
N SER A 6 3.61 -1.12 19.37
CA SER A 6 4.44 0.09 19.34
C SER A 6 4.96 0.35 17.93
N ASN A 7 5.04 1.62 17.52
CA ASN A 7 5.63 2.12 16.26
C ASN A 7 7.10 1.71 16.00
N LYS A 8 7.70 0.86 16.85
CA LYS A 8 9.07 0.34 16.75
C LYS A 8 9.15 -1.17 16.52
N SER A 9 8.03 -1.89 16.47
CA SER A 9 8.03 -3.33 16.22
C SER A 9 8.36 -3.62 14.76
N SER A 10 9.52 -4.23 14.51
CA SER A 10 9.91 -4.62 13.15
C SER A 10 8.98 -5.70 12.62
N MET A 11 8.74 -5.74 11.30
CA MET A 11 7.93 -6.79 10.67
C MET A 11 8.42 -8.20 11.02
N LEU A 12 9.73 -8.35 11.21
CA LEU A 12 10.36 -9.59 11.66
C LEU A 12 9.87 -10.02 13.04
N SER A 13 9.68 -9.09 13.99
CA SER A 13 9.18 -9.41 15.33
C SER A 13 7.75 -9.93 15.30
N VAL A 14 6.90 -9.34 14.46
CA VAL A 14 5.50 -9.78 14.30
C VAL A 14 5.43 -11.17 13.67
N ILE A 15 6.24 -11.43 12.64
CA ILE A 15 6.28 -12.74 11.97
C ILE A 15 6.71 -13.83 12.95
N LYS A 16 7.81 -13.61 13.69
CA LYS A 16 8.30 -14.59 14.68
C LYS A 16 7.24 -14.91 15.72
N ASP A 17 6.60 -13.88 16.27
CA ASP A 17 5.56 -14.03 17.27
C ASP A 17 4.32 -14.77 16.72
N VAL A 18 3.93 -14.54 15.46
CA VAL A 18 2.85 -15.30 14.81
C VAL A 18 3.23 -16.77 14.61
N GLU A 19 4.44 -17.05 14.11
CA GLU A 19 4.92 -18.43 13.91
C GLU A 19 5.03 -19.19 15.24
N GLU A 20 5.50 -18.54 16.30
CA GLU A 20 5.60 -19.11 17.65
C GLU A 20 4.21 -19.39 18.25
N ARG A 21 3.28 -18.43 18.17
CA ARG A 21 1.92 -18.60 18.70
C ARG A 21 1.13 -19.69 17.97
N LEU A 22 1.29 -19.78 16.65
CA LEU A 22 0.56 -20.75 15.82
C LEU A 22 1.31 -22.08 15.66
N LYS A 23 2.55 -22.19 16.18
CA LYS A 23 3.44 -23.35 16.03
C LYS A 23 3.53 -23.84 14.57
N LYS A 24 3.50 -22.91 13.62
CA LYS A 24 3.44 -23.20 12.18
C LYS A 24 4.21 -22.16 11.39
N LYS A 25 4.93 -22.63 10.37
CA LYS A 25 5.61 -21.80 9.38
C LYS A 25 4.70 -21.54 8.19
N TYR A 26 4.84 -20.36 7.59
CA TYR A 26 4.08 -19.95 6.42
C TYR A 26 5.03 -19.52 5.32
N ASP A 27 4.70 -19.86 4.07
CA ASP A 27 5.50 -19.44 2.90
C ASP A 27 5.28 -17.97 2.57
N TYR A 28 4.09 -17.46 2.88
CA TYR A 28 3.65 -16.10 2.59
C TYR A 28 2.99 -15.46 3.81
N PHE A 29 3.17 -14.14 3.94
CA PHE A 29 2.40 -13.29 4.83
C PHE A 29 1.61 -12.27 4.03
N LEU A 30 0.33 -12.09 4.40
CA LEU A 30 -0.54 -11.05 3.89
C LEU A 30 -0.90 -10.09 5.04
N ILE A 31 -0.50 -8.82 4.91
CA ILE A 31 -0.87 -7.78 5.86
C ILE A 31 -2.11 -7.06 5.34
N LEU A 32 -3.15 -7.03 6.17
CA LEU A 32 -4.40 -6.35 5.91
C LEU A 32 -4.63 -5.27 6.96
N GLN A 33 -4.38 -4.02 6.58
CA GLN A 33 -4.60 -2.88 7.48
C GLN A 33 -6.10 -2.63 7.66
N VAL A 34 -6.54 -2.48 8.91
CA VAL A 34 -7.95 -2.18 9.26
C VAL A 34 -8.37 -0.77 8.87
N THR A 35 -7.41 0.13 8.65
CA THR A 35 -7.60 1.52 8.22
C THR A 35 -8.00 1.66 6.75
N CYS A 36 -8.03 0.55 5.98
CA CYS A 36 -8.44 0.52 4.58
C CYS A 36 -9.83 -0.14 4.42
N PRO A 37 -10.94 0.59 4.63
CA PRO A 37 -12.28 0.01 4.70
C PRO A 37 -12.83 -0.48 3.35
N PHE A 38 -12.28 -0.02 2.23
CA PHE A 38 -12.79 -0.34 0.89
C PHE A 38 -12.11 -1.52 0.21
N ARG A 39 -11.20 -2.20 0.92
CA ARG A 39 -10.65 -3.49 0.51
C ARG A 39 -11.76 -4.51 0.36
N ASN A 40 -11.76 -5.26 -0.73
CA ASN A 40 -12.72 -6.34 -0.94
C ASN A 40 -12.03 -7.71 -1.06
N LEU A 41 -12.83 -8.77 -1.08
CA LEU A 41 -12.33 -10.15 -1.18
C LEU A 41 -11.59 -10.40 -2.51
N LEU A 42 -12.00 -9.73 -3.59
CA LEU A 42 -11.37 -9.84 -4.90
C LEU A 42 -9.92 -9.32 -4.85
N ASP A 43 -9.65 -8.25 -4.10
CA ASP A 43 -8.29 -7.71 -3.91
C ASP A 43 -7.36 -8.74 -3.25
N ILE A 44 -7.86 -9.45 -2.25
CA ILE A 44 -7.12 -10.51 -1.57
C ILE A 44 -6.86 -11.67 -2.55
N ASN A 45 -7.91 -12.20 -3.18
CA ASN A 45 -7.79 -13.35 -4.06
C ASN A 45 -6.89 -13.08 -5.28
N ASN A 46 -7.01 -11.90 -5.87
CA ASN A 46 -6.22 -11.52 -7.04
C ASN A 46 -4.75 -11.29 -6.69
N SER A 47 -4.46 -10.70 -5.52
CA SER A 47 -3.06 -10.54 -5.09
C SER A 47 -2.37 -11.88 -4.85
N ILE A 48 -3.08 -12.86 -4.28
CA ILE A 48 -2.59 -14.24 -4.11
C ILE A 48 -2.34 -14.91 -5.46
N LYS A 49 -3.32 -14.87 -6.38
CA LYS A 49 -3.14 -15.42 -7.74
C LYS A 49 -1.93 -14.77 -8.43
N LYS A 50 -1.77 -13.45 -8.27
CA LYS A 50 -0.69 -12.68 -8.90
C LYS A 50 0.68 -13.07 -8.37
N ILE A 51 0.89 -13.16 -7.05
CA ILE A 51 2.22 -13.48 -6.50
C ILE A 51 2.67 -14.89 -6.93
N ILE A 52 1.73 -15.83 -7.01
CA ILE A 52 1.98 -17.20 -7.47
C ILE A 52 2.32 -17.21 -8.96
N LYS A 53 1.45 -16.62 -9.80
CA LYS A 53 1.61 -16.58 -11.26
C LYS A 53 2.91 -15.91 -11.67
N GLU A 54 3.27 -14.80 -11.04
CA GLU A 54 4.45 -14.02 -11.40
C GLU A 54 5.71 -14.51 -10.66
N ASN A 55 5.58 -15.47 -9.73
CA ASN A 55 6.66 -15.90 -8.84
C ASN A 55 7.39 -14.71 -8.19
N SER A 56 6.62 -13.69 -7.79
CA SER A 56 7.17 -12.44 -7.25
C SER A 56 7.60 -12.61 -5.79
N ASP A 57 8.54 -11.78 -5.35
CA ASP A 57 8.93 -11.75 -3.95
C ASP A 57 7.83 -11.07 -3.12
N ASN A 58 7.15 -10.10 -3.71
CA ASN A 58 6.11 -9.30 -3.06
C ASN A 58 5.05 -8.83 -4.07
N VAL A 59 3.79 -8.74 -3.62
CA VAL A 59 2.73 -7.97 -4.25
C VAL A 59 2.29 -6.83 -3.32
N ILE A 60 2.40 -5.59 -3.80
CA ILE A 60 2.02 -4.39 -3.07
C ILE A 60 0.87 -3.71 -3.78
N SER A 61 -0.17 -3.34 -3.05
CA SER A 61 -1.20 -2.48 -3.61
C SER A 61 -0.73 -1.05 -3.78
N VAL A 62 -1.02 -0.50 -4.96
CA VAL A 62 -0.61 0.84 -5.34
C VAL A 62 -1.74 1.58 -6.05
N THR A 63 -1.69 2.90 -6.00
CA THR A 63 -2.63 3.80 -6.69
C THR A 63 -1.86 4.71 -7.63
N LEU A 64 -2.40 4.95 -8.81
CA LEU A 64 -1.83 5.89 -9.78
C LEU A 64 -1.86 7.31 -9.22
N MET A 65 -0.73 8.01 -9.26
CA MET A 65 -0.62 9.41 -8.85
C MET A 65 -0.55 10.30 -10.08
N ASP A 66 -1.69 10.86 -10.47
CA ASP A 66 -1.71 11.72 -11.65
C ASP A 66 -1.25 13.15 -11.33
N ASP A 67 -1.68 13.72 -10.20
CA ASP A 67 -1.39 15.13 -9.86
C ASP A 67 -0.15 15.32 -8.99
N PHE A 68 0.04 14.42 -8.03
CA PHE A 68 1.14 14.46 -7.08
C PHE A 68 2.35 13.71 -7.63
N HIS A 69 3.11 14.37 -8.50
CA HIS A 69 4.33 13.85 -9.12
C HIS A 69 5.60 14.51 -8.54
N PRO A 70 6.71 13.79 -8.26
CA PRO A 70 7.97 14.35 -7.74
C PRO A 70 8.54 15.52 -8.57
N ALA A 71 8.34 15.50 -9.88
CA ALA A 71 8.65 16.63 -10.78
C ALA A 71 8.03 17.97 -10.34
N ARG A 72 6.87 17.93 -9.67
CA ARG A 72 6.14 19.10 -9.16
C ARG A 72 6.29 19.28 -7.65
N MET A 73 7.13 18.47 -6.99
CA MET A 73 7.35 18.50 -5.55
C MET A 73 8.70 19.12 -5.19
N TYR A 74 8.73 19.79 -4.05
CA TYR A 74 9.92 20.46 -3.52
C TYR A 74 10.16 20.07 -2.07
N GLN A 75 11.43 19.92 -1.70
CA GLN A 75 11.88 19.88 -0.31
C GLN A 75 12.29 21.29 0.12
N MET A 76 11.85 21.73 1.30
CA MET A 76 12.34 22.97 1.90
C MET A 76 13.67 22.72 2.62
N LYS A 77 14.73 23.48 2.27
CA LYS A 77 16.00 23.52 3.01
C LYS A 77 16.44 24.97 3.18
N SER A 78 16.70 25.39 4.41
CA SER A 78 17.17 26.74 4.75
C SER A 78 16.35 27.85 4.07
N LYS A 79 15.01 27.75 4.17
CA LYS A 79 14.02 28.66 3.53
C LYS A 79 14.03 28.69 1.99
N LYS A 80 14.72 27.76 1.33
CA LYS A 80 14.70 27.59 -0.13
C LYS A 80 13.96 26.31 -0.50
N LEU A 81 13.25 26.34 -1.64
CA LEU A 81 12.63 25.17 -2.23
C LEU A 81 13.62 24.48 -3.18
N ILE A 82 13.82 23.18 -2.99
CA ILE A 82 14.68 22.33 -3.81
C ILE A 82 13.80 21.27 -4.46
N SER A 83 13.72 21.28 -5.80
CA SER A 83 12.93 20.29 -6.54
C SER A 83 13.41 18.87 -6.25
N LEU A 84 12.45 17.95 -6.06
CA LEU A 84 12.71 16.53 -5.88
C LEU A 84 13.08 15.82 -7.19
N ASP A 85 12.70 16.37 -8.35
CA ASP A 85 13.05 15.84 -9.67
C ASP A 85 13.34 16.99 -10.64
N LYS A 86 14.58 17.50 -10.55
CA LYS A 86 15.09 18.59 -11.39
C LYS A 86 15.07 18.27 -12.88
N LYS A 87 15.11 17.00 -13.28
CA LYS A 87 15.18 16.61 -14.70
C LYS A 87 13.84 16.81 -15.40
N ASN A 88 12.73 16.69 -14.69
CA ASN A 88 11.39 16.72 -15.27
C ASN A 88 10.53 17.89 -14.78
N ASN A 89 11.05 18.80 -13.95
CA ASN A 89 10.27 19.86 -13.30
C ASN A 89 9.64 20.89 -14.26
N SER A 90 10.13 20.99 -15.49
CA SER A 90 9.59 21.87 -16.54
C SER A 90 8.65 21.15 -17.51
N LYS A 91 8.49 19.82 -17.40
CA LYS A 91 7.63 19.05 -18.29
C LYS A 91 6.16 19.21 -17.94
N ASN A 92 5.32 19.22 -18.98
CA ASN A 92 3.88 19.12 -18.83
C ASN A 92 3.47 17.77 -18.22
N ARG A 93 2.40 17.78 -17.43
CA ARG A 93 1.90 16.61 -16.70
C ARG A 93 1.66 15.39 -17.62
N GLN A 94 1.12 15.61 -18.82
CA GLN A 94 0.84 14.50 -19.75
C GLN A 94 2.10 13.79 -20.28
N MET A 95 3.26 14.43 -20.18
CA MET A 95 4.56 13.88 -20.61
C MET A 95 5.34 13.21 -19.47
N LEU A 96 4.84 13.30 -18.23
CA LEU A 96 5.47 12.67 -17.08
C LEU A 96 5.18 11.17 -17.07
N PRO A 97 6.15 10.34 -16.66
CA PRO A 97 5.91 8.91 -16.49
C PRO A 97 4.84 8.69 -15.42
N LYS A 98 4.02 7.66 -15.63
CA LYS A 98 3.08 7.21 -14.60
C LYS A 98 3.86 6.73 -13.37
N ILE A 99 3.48 7.24 -12.21
CA ILE A 99 4.03 6.82 -10.93
C ILE A 99 2.92 6.34 -10.02
N PHE A 100 3.29 5.52 -9.05
CA PHE A 100 2.32 4.87 -8.17
C PHE A 100 2.70 5.06 -6.72
N HIS A 101 1.70 5.36 -5.89
CA HIS A 101 1.84 5.46 -4.44
C HIS A 101 1.36 4.16 -3.79
N ARG A 102 2.13 3.65 -2.82
CA ARG A 102 1.71 2.48 -2.04
C ARG A 102 0.58 2.87 -1.11
N ASN A 103 -0.53 2.15 -1.15
CA ASN A 103 -1.76 2.56 -0.46
C ASN A 103 -2.14 1.69 0.75
N GLY A 104 -1.30 0.73 1.13
CA GLY A 104 -1.47 -0.04 2.38
C GLY A 104 -2.52 -1.16 2.35
N ILE A 105 -3.30 -1.26 1.28
CA ILE A 105 -4.43 -2.19 1.19
C ILE A 105 -4.00 -3.66 1.20
N ILE A 106 -2.96 -3.99 0.44
CA ILE A 106 -2.36 -5.32 0.31
C ILE A 106 -0.84 -5.17 0.43
N TYR A 107 -0.26 -5.90 1.39
CA TYR A 107 1.15 -6.29 1.35
C TYR A 107 1.23 -7.80 1.47
N LEU A 108 1.46 -8.48 0.35
CA LEU A 108 1.64 -9.92 0.29
C LEU A 108 3.09 -10.23 -0.06
N PHE A 109 3.79 -11.02 0.74
CA PHE A 109 5.21 -11.29 0.51
C PHE A 109 5.64 -12.67 0.97
N LYS A 110 6.70 -13.18 0.35
CA LYS A 110 7.36 -14.42 0.75
C LYS A 110 8.03 -14.24 2.11
N THR A 111 7.80 -15.14 3.05
CA THR A 111 8.45 -15.13 4.38
C THR A 111 9.97 -15.19 4.27
N SER A 112 10.48 -15.88 3.24
CA SER A 112 11.90 -15.99 2.94
C SER A 112 12.58 -14.64 2.67
N ASN A 113 11.82 -13.60 2.25
CA ASN A 113 12.36 -12.26 2.01
C ASN A 113 13.02 -11.69 3.26
N ILE A 114 12.42 -11.94 4.43
CA ILE A 114 12.89 -11.38 5.69
C ILE A 114 14.30 -11.87 6.02
N LYS A 115 14.55 -13.17 5.83
CA LYS A 115 15.87 -13.77 6.08
C LYS A 115 16.87 -13.38 4.99
N LYS A 116 16.43 -13.41 3.72
CA LYS A 116 17.31 -13.19 2.56
C LYS A 116 17.71 -11.73 2.36
N TYR A 117 16.77 -10.79 2.56
CA TYR A 117 16.95 -9.38 2.21
C TYR A 117 16.85 -8.43 3.41
N LYS A 118 16.59 -8.95 4.62
CA LYS A 118 16.37 -8.14 5.85
C LYS A 118 15.21 -7.14 5.71
N ASN A 119 14.26 -7.41 4.81
CA ASN A 119 13.05 -6.63 4.58
C ASN A 119 11.94 -7.52 3.97
N PHE A 120 10.71 -7.01 3.87
CA PHE A 120 9.58 -7.77 3.29
C PHE A 120 9.37 -7.52 1.78
N TYR A 121 10.07 -6.57 1.17
CA TYR A 121 9.92 -6.19 -0.23
C TYR A 121 10.57 -7.19 -1.19
N GLY A 122 11.77 -7.68 -0.85
CA GLY A 122 12.58 -8.49 -1.77
C GLY A 122 13.06 -7.72 -2.99
N LYS A 123 13.32 -8.42 -4.10
CA LYS A 123 13.81 -7.83 -5.35
C LYS A 123 12.70 -7.65 -6.38
N LYS A 124 11.84 -8.66 -6.55
CA LYS A 124 10.74 -8.63 -7.53
C LYS A 124 9.44 -8.19 -6.87
N ILE A 125 9.14 -6.89 -6.97
CA ILE A 125 7.92 -6.27 -6.44
C ILE A 125 6.89 -6.12 -7.56
N SER A 126 5.76 -6.77 -7.40
CA SER A 126 4.65 -6.73 -8.34
C SER A 126 3.56 -5.75 -7.86
N PRO A 127 3.09 -4.81 -8.70
CA PRO A 127 2.05 -3.88 -8.30
C PRO A 127 0.65 -4.50 -8.41
N TYR A 128 -0.20 -4.28 -7.41
CA TYR A 128 -1.64 -4.51 -7.48
C TYR A 128 -2.36 -3.16 -7.53
N ILE A 129 -2.79 -2.74 -8.71
CA ILE A 129 -3.33 -1.39 -8.92
C ILE A 129 -4.75 -1.31 -8.36
N ILE A 130 -5.01 -0.29 -7.55
CA ILE A 130 -6.32 0.01 -6.97
C ILE A 130 -6.69 1.45 -7.34
N GLU A 131 -7.94 1.63 -7.76
CA GLU A 131 -8.51 2.95 -8.07
C GLU A 131 -8.49 3.90 -6.86
N ASN A 132 -8.30 5.19 -7.12
CA ASN A 132 -8.16 6.23 -6.09
C ASN A 132 -9.33 6.25 -5.08
N GLU A 133 -10.57 6.04 -5.55
CA GLU A 133 -11.76 6.07 -4.70
C GLU A 133 -11.82 4.90 -3.71
N ARG A 134 -11.08 3.81 -3.98
CA ARG A 134 -10.96 2.66 -3.08
C ARG A 134 -9.69 2.69 -2.24
N SER A 135 -8.75 3.60 -2.52
CA SER A 135 -7.45 3.65 -1.85
C SER A 135 -7.41 4.51 -0.58
N ILE A 136 -8.56 4.76 0.03
CA ILE A 136 -8.65 5.58 1.24
C ILE A 136 -8.08 4.81 2.43
N ASN A 137 -7.11 5.44 3.10
CA ASN A 137 -6.56 5.04 4.38
C ASN A 137 -7.06 6.01 5.44
N ILE A 138 -7.69 5.50 6.51
CA ILE A 138 -8.22 6.33 7.60
C ILE A 138 -7.09 6.60 8.61
N ASP A 139 -6.39 7.71 8.43
CA ASP A 139 -5.34 8.17 9.35
C ASP A 139 -5.83 9.32 10.24
N ASN A 140 -6.84 10.08 9.78
CA ASN A 140 -7.41 11.21 10.51
C ASN A 140 -8.95 11.27 10.38
N TYR A 141 -9.54 12.25 11.09
CA TYR A 141 -11.00 12.43 11.12
C TYR A 141 -11.60 12.83 9.77
N GLN A 142 -10.88 13.58 8.93
CA GLN A 142 -11.33 13.98 7.60
C GLN A 142 -11.42 12.76 6.67
N ASP A 143 -10.46 11.83 6.76
CA ASP A 143 -10.49 10.57 6.01
C ASP A 143 -11.74 9.75 6.35
N LEU A 144 -12.12 9.72 7.63
CA LEU A 144 -13.32 9.03 8.09
C LEU A 144 -14.60 9.66 7.52
N ILE A 145 -14.68 11.00 7.50
CA ILE A 145 -15.80 11.72 6.88
C ILE A 145 -15.90 11.37 5.40
N TYR A 146 -14.77 11.44 4.69
CA TYR A 146 -14.70 11.16 3.26
C TYR A 146 -15.11 9.71 2.94
N ALA A 147 -14.60 8.75 3.71
CA ALA A 147 -14.99 7.35 3.58
C ALA A 147 -16.51 7.14 3.80
N ARG A 148 -17.09 7.79 4.80
CA ARG A 148 -18.55 7.72 5.04
C ARG A 148 -19.36 8.30 3.88
N ALA A 149 -18.91 9.41 3.29
CA ALA A 149 -19.57 10.01 2.14
C ALA A 149 -19.58 9.06 0.92
N ILE A 150 -18.45 8.43 0.61
CA ILE A 150 -18.34 7.46 -0.48
C ILE A 150 -19.21 6.22 -0.23
N SER A 151 -19.21 5.71 1.01
CA SER A 151 -20.02 4.56 1.38
C SER A 151 -21.52 4.82 1.13
N LYS A 152 -22.03 5.98 1.55
CA LYS A 152 -23.44 6.37 1.31
C LYS A 152 -23.80 6.43 -0.17
N LYS A 153 -22.92 6.98 -1.02
CA LYS A 153 -23.14 7.05 -2.48
C LYS A 153 -23.31 5.69 -3.13
N LYS A 154 -22.55 4.68 -2.67
CA LYS A 154 -22.70 3.30 -3.17
C LYS A 154 -24.01 2.68 -2.74
N ILE A 155 -24.45 2.90 -1.49
CA ILE A 155 -25.74 2.38 -1.00
C ILE A 155 -26.92 2.98 -1.79
N THR A 156 -26.86 4.28 -2.12
CA THR A 156 -27.93 4.92 -2.89
C THR A 156 -27.95 4.52 -4.37
N SER A 157 -26.80 4.20 -4.98
CA SER A 157 -26.78 3.65 -6.35
C SER A 157 -27.32 2.22 -6.41
N PHE A 158 -27.10 1.40 -5.37
CA PHE A 158 -27.66 0.05 -5.28
C PHE A 158 -29.17 0.01 -5.06
N ARG A 159 -29.78 1.07 -4.50
CA ARG A 159 -31.24 1.14 -4.29
C ARG A 159 -32.03 1.69 -5.47
N LYS A 160 -31.35 2.17 -6.51
CA LYS A 160 -31.97 2.71 -7.74
C LYS A 160 -31.96 1.74 -8.92
N ASN A 161 -31.50 0.50 -8.71
CA ASN A 161 -31.53 -0.58 -9.68
C ASN A 161 -32.46 -1.69 -9.19
#